data_AF-A0A5E4I977-F1
#
_entry.id   AF-A0A5E4I977-F1
#
_cell.length_a   1.000
_cell.length_b   1.000
_cell.length_c   1.000
_cell.angle_alpha   90.00
_cell.angle_beta   90.00
_cell.angle_gamma   90.00
#
_symmetry.space_group_name_H-M   'P 1'
#
loop_
_entity.id
_entity.type
_entity.pdbx_description
1 polymer ?
#
loop_
_entity_poly.entity_id
_entity_poly.type
_entity_poly.pdbx_seq_one_letter_code
_entity_poly.pdbx_strand_id
1 'polypeptide(L)'
;MTTYLDNQTSGIPPARHISGRPLKTLAQRLKGKEGRFRSNLSGKRVNFSARTVISPDPNLSINEIGVPAEIARELTLPVRVTTQNLEWCKNLIKLTAQEEKPSDKYRPRVNYVKRYREGLEQRMKVTEKNADDISEKLELGFIIERQLMDGDIALFNRQPSLHRMSMMAHRIKVMPNRSFRFNLSVCPHITLILMVMK
;
A
#
# COMPACT_ATOMS: atom_id res chain seq x y z
N MET A 1 -14.75 -19.79 -36.75
CA MET A 1 -13.94 -18.60 -36.43
C MET A 1 -14.71 -17.52 -35.67
N THR A 2 -15.97 -17.24 -36.03
CA THR A 2 -16.81 -16.20 -35.38
C THR A 2 -17.01 -16.44 -33.88
N THR A 3 -17.32 -17.66 -33.45
CA THR A 3 -17.54 -18.04 -32.04
C THR A 3 -16.31 -17.95 -31.14
N TYR A 4 -15.10 -17.85 -31.70
CA TYR A 4 -13.87 -17.61 -30.92
C TYR A 4 -13.74 -16.12 -30.53
N LEU A 5 -14.15 -15.22 -31.42
CA LEU A 5 -14.14 -13.78 -31.21
C LEU A 5 -15.37 -13.33 -30.43
N ASP A 6 -16.56 -13.76 -30.84
CA ASP A 6 -17.83 -13.45 -30.19
C ASP A 6 -18.81 -14.64 -30.20
N ASN A 7 -19.13 -15.11 -28.99
CA ASN A 7 -19.97 -16.28 -28.74
C ASN A 7 -21.40 -15.90 -28.35
N GLN A 8 -21.74 -14.61 -28.43
CA GLN A 8 -23.09 -14.08 -28.23
C GLN A 8 -23.73 -13.57 -29.53
N THR A 9 -23.12 -13.89 -30.68
CA THR A 9 -23.67 -13.56 -31.99
C THR A 9 -25.06 -14.16 -32.15
N SER A 10 -26.06 -13.32 -32.44
CA SER A 10 -27.45 -13.72 -32.60
C SER A 10 -27.60 -14.74 -33.74
N GLY A 11 -28.38 -15.81 -33.51
CA GLY A 11 -28.65 -16.84 -34.53
C GLY A 11 -27.62 -17.98 -34.60
N ILE A 12 -26.55 -17.96 -33.80
CA ILE A 12 -25.55 -19.04 -33.75
C ILE A 12 -25.58 -19.70 -32.35
N PRO A 13 -25.66 -21.03 -32.24
CA PRO A 13 -25.60 -21.69 -30.94
C PRO A 13 -24.25 -21.42 -30.28
N PRO A 14 -24.23 -21.07 -28.97
CA PRO A 14 -22.99 -20.73 -28.30
C PRO A 14 -22.07 -21.95 -28.21
N ALA A 15 -20.83 -21.78 -28.62
CA ALA A 15 -19.77 -22.75 -28.43
C ALA A 15 -19.53 -22.98 -26.93
N ARG A 16 -19.51 -24.25 -26.53
CA ARG A 16 -19.38 -24.68 -25.13
C ARG A 16 -18.11 -25.49 -24.94
N HIS A 17 -17.57 -25.43 -23.73
CA HIS A 17 -16.55 -26.35 -23.28
C HIS A 17 -17.14 -27.77 -23.14
N ILE A 18 -16.29 -28.79 -23.04
CA ILE A 18 -16.70 -30.19 -22.81
C ILE A 18 -17.59 -30.32 -21.55
N SER A 19 -17.38 -29.44 -20.57
CA SER A 19 -18.18 -29.34 -19.34
C SER A 19 -19.53 -28.61 -19.50
N GLY A 20 -19.95 -28.26 -20.73
CA GLY A 20 -21.21 -27.59 -21.01
C GLY A 20 -21.23 -26.07 -20.74
N ARG A 21 -20.20 -25.52 -20.09
CA ARG A 21 -20.05 -24.08 -19.85
C ARG A 21 -19.75 -23.33 -21.17
N PRO A 22 -20.42 -22.20 -21.47
CA PRO A 22 -20.11 -21.39 -22.64
C PRO A 22 -18.64 -20.92 -22.65
N LEU A 23 -18.00 -20.97 -23.81
CA LEU A 23 -16.63 -20.47 -23.97
C LEU A 23 -16.59 -18.96 -23.80
N LYS A 24 -15.65 -18.50 -22.96
CA LYS A 24 -15.40 -17.07 -22.73
C LYS A 24 -14.49 -16.51 -23.82
N THR A 25 -15.07 -15.78 -24.76
CA THR A 25 -14.38 -15.27 -25.96
C THR A 25 -13.51 -14.06 -25.70
N LEU A 26 -12.73 -13.67 -26.72
CA LEU A 26 -11.91 -12.47 -26.68
C LEU A 26 -12.75 -11.22 -26.40
N ALA A 27 -13.88 -11.03 -27.09
CA ALA A 27 -14.77 -9.88 -26.87
C ALA A 27 -15.31 -9.84 -25.43
N GLN A 28 -15.71 -10.98 -24.87
CA GLN A 28 -16.20 -11.09 -23.49
C GLN A 28 -15.11 -10.91 -22.43
N ARG A 29 -13.85 -11.22 -22.77
CA ARG A 29 -12.69 -10.94 -21.89
C ARG A 29 -12.35 -9.46 -21.89
N LEU A 30 -12.61 -8.74 -22.99
CA LEU A 30 -12.33 -7.32 -23.11
C LEU A 30 -13.46 -6.45 -22.53
N LYS A 31 -14.71 -6.75 -22.87
CA LYS A 31 -15.91 -5.99 -22.48
C LYS A 31 -16.48 -6.44 -21.11
N GLY A 32 -17.34 -5.61 -20.54
CA GLY A 32 -18.08 -5.90 -19.30
C GLY A 32 -17.41 -5.40 -18.02
N LYS A 33 -18.10 -5.55 -16.87
CA LYS A 33 -17.65 -5.09 -15.56
C LYS A 33 -16.36 -5.78 -15.10
N GLU A 34 -16.23 -7.08 -15.39
CA GLU A 34 -15.02 -7.89 -15.13
C GLU A 34 -14.09 -7.98 -16.34
N GLY A 35 -14.39 -7.25 -17.44
CA GLY A 35 -13.55 -7.23 -18.63
C GLY A 35 -12.22 -6.53 -18.37
N ARG A 36 -11.21 -6.83 -19.20
CA ARG A 36 -9.86 -6.27 -19.06
C ARG A 36 -9.84 -4.74 -19.12
N PHE A 37 -10.68 -4.11 -19.94
CA PHE A 37 -10.72 -2.65 -20.01
C PHE A 37 -11.15 -2.02 -18.68
N ARG A 38 -12.25 -2.48 -18.07
CA ARG A 38 -12.75 -1.88 -16.82
C ARG A 38 -11.99 -2.36 -15.59
N SER A 39 -11.67 -3.65 -15.51
CA SER A 39 -11.05 -4.27 -14.34
C SER A 39 -9.54 -3.97 -14.25
N ASN A 40 -8.81 -3.97 -15.37
CA ASN A 40 -7.35 -3.78 -15.31
C ASN A 40 -6.91 -2.34 -15.56
N LEU A 41 -7.64 -1.58 -16.41
CA LEU A 41 -7.23 -0.21 -16.77
C LEU A 41 -7.96 0.84 -15.93
N SER A 42 -9.28 0.70 -15.69
CA SER A 42 -10.04 1.67 -14.88
C SER A 42 -10.01 1.39 -13.37
N GLY A 43 -9.76 0.14 -12.95
CA GLY A 43 -9.88 -0.29 -11.56
C GLY A 43 -8.82 -1.30 -11.12
N LYS A 44 -7.54 -0.96 -11.27
CA LYS A 44 -6.42 -1.86 -10.92
C LYS A 44 -6.24 -1.98 -9.41
N ARG A 45 -5.91 -3.19 -8.94
CA ARG A 45 -5.39 -3.39 -7.58
C ARG A 45 -4.07 -2.62 -7.42
N VAL A 46 -3.96 -1.85 -6.34
CA VAL A 46 -2.79 -1.05 -6.03
C VAL A 46 -1.96 -1.71 -4.94
N ASN A 47 -0.64 -1.61 -5.05
CA ASN A 47 0.28 -1.97 -3.99
C ASN A 47 0.32 -0.85 -2.93
N PHE A 48 0.93 -1.11 -1.77
CA PHE A 48 1.08 -0.15 -0.68
C PHE A 48 -0.26 0.43 -0.20
N SER A 49 -1.21 -0.47 0.01
CA SER A 49 -2.51 -0.12 0.57
C SER A 49 -2.95 -1.05 1.69
N ALA A 50 -3.71 -0.51 2.63
CA ALA A 50 -4.24 -1.26 3.77
C ALA A 50 -5.71 -0.92 4.03
N ARG A 51 -6.44 -1.87 4.61
CA ARG A 51 -7.85 -1.74 4.97
C ARG A 51 -8.10 -2.43 6.31
N THR A 52 -8.71 -1.72 7.26
CA THR A 52 -9.15 -2.27 8.54
C THR A 52 -10.46 -1.59 8.99
N VAL A 53 -11.00 -2.06 10.12
CA VAL A 53 -12.16 -1.48 10.80
C VAL A 53 -11.81 -0.08 11.29
N ILE A 54 -12.82 0.80 11.32
CA ILE A 54 -12.68 2.16 11.83
C ILE A 54 -13.22 2.29 13.26
N SER A 55 -12.63 3.17 14.06
CA SER A 55 -13.10 3.51 15.40
C SER A 55 -12.98 5.02 15.63
N PRO A 56 -13.94 5.67 16.28
CA PRO A 56 -13.83 7.09 16.60
C PRO A 56 -12.75 7.31 17.68
N ASP A 57 -12.01 8.42 17.57
CA ASP A 57 -11.08 8.87 18.63
C ASP A 57 -11.12 10.40 18.73
N PRO A 58 -11.67 10.96 19.83
CA PRO A 58 -11.81 12.40 19.99
C PRO A 58 -10.47 13.11 20.26
N ASN A 59 -9.42 12.37 20.63
CA ASN A 59 -8.11 12.95 20.96
C ASN A 59 -7.22 13.20 19.73
N LEU A 60 -7.67 12.79 18.55
CA LEU A 60 -6.96 13.02 17.30
C LEU A 60 -7.38 14.34 16.67
N SER A 61 -6.43 15.03 16.04
CA SER A 61 -6.75 16.20 15.22
C SER A 61 -7.58 15.80 14.00
N ILE A 62 -8.34 16.75 13.44
CA ILE A 62 -9.15 16.56 12.22
C ILE A 62 -8.29 16.10 11.04
N ASN A 63 -7.04 16.59 10.98
CA ASN A 63 -6.09 16.25 9.93
C ASN A 63 -5.27 14.98 10.23
N GLU A 64 -5.47 14.36 11.39
CA GLU A 64 -4.72 13.18 11.83
C GLU A 64 -5.56 11.91 11.72
N ILE A 65 -4.85 10.79 11.56
CA ILE A 65 -5.44 9.46 11.54
C ILE A 65 -4.56 8.47 12.30
N GLY A 66 -5.17 7.77 13.24
CA GLY A 66 -4.58 6.68 13.96
C GLY A 66 -4.41 5.47 13.04
N VAL A 67 -3.17 5.05 12.82
CA VAL A 67 -2.82 3.85 12.06
C VAL A 67 -2.29 2.77 13.01
N PRO A 68 -2.79 1.54 12.92
CA PRO A 68 -2.26 0.40 13.66
C PRO A 68 -0.75 0.18 13.43
N ALA A 69 -0.02 -0.11 14.51
CA ALA A 69 1.40 -0.45 14.43
C ALA A 69 1.67 -1.66 13.51
N GLU A 70 0.77 -2.65 13.48
CA GLU A 70 0.86 -3.80 12.56
C GLU A 70 0.89 -3.33 11.08
N ILE A 71 -0.03 -2.43 10.70
CA ILE A 71 -0.10 -1.86 9.34
C ILE A 71 1.11 -0.96 9.06
N ALA A 72 1.55 -0.20 10.06
CA ALA A 72 2.71 0.70 9.93
C ALA A 72 4.02 -0.05 9.64
N ARG A 73 4.17 -1.29 10.18
CA ARG A 73 5.33 -2.15 9.90
C ARG A 73 5.34 -2.73 8.49
N GLU A 74 4.18 -3.00 7.91
CA GLU A 74 4.07 -3.59 6.58
C GLU A 74 4.18 -2.56 5.46
N LEU A 75 3.53 -1.40 5.63
CA LEU A 75 3.56 -0.34 4.64
C LEU A 75 4.91 0.39 4.68
N THR A 76 5.53 0.52 3.51
CA THR A 76 6.83 1.16 3.37
C THR A 76 6.80 2.33 2.40
N LEU A 77 7.66 3.31 2.68
CA LEU A 77 7.93 4.45 1.83
C LEU A 77 9.39 4.43 1.35
N PRO A 78 9.64 4.61 0.04
CA PRO A 78 10.99 4.72 -0.48
C PRO A 78 11.58 6.10 -0.16
N VAL A 79 12.73 6.14 0.50
CA VAL A 79 13.52 7.35 0.75
C VAL A 79 14.85 7.22 0.04
N ARG A 80 15.16 8.16 -0.85
CA ARG A 80 16.47 8.21 -1.52
C ARG A 80 17.51 8.80 -0.57
N VAL A 81 18.65 8.12 -0.45
CA VAL A 81 19.77 8.59 0.36
C VAL A 81 20.46 9.76 -0.35
N THR A 82 20.51 10.88 0.35
CA THR A 82 21.14 12.14 -0.04
C THR A 82 22.17 12.52 1.02
N THR A 83 23.00 13.53 0.73
CA THR A 83 24.00 14.01 1.69
C THR A 83 23.37 14.51 2.99
N GLN A 84 22.19 15.13 2.92
CA GLN A 84 21.50 15.70 4.08
C GLN A 84 20.84 14.64 4.98
N ASN A 85 20.38 13.52 4.41
CA ASN A 85 19.64 12.51 5.17
C ASN A 85 20.46 11.26 5.49
N LEU A 86 21.75 11.23 5.12
CA LEU A 86 22.61 10.05 5.27
C LEU A 86 22.69 9.56 6.71
N GLU A 87 22.95 10.48 7.65
CA GLU A 87 23.05 10.16 9.08
C GLU A 87 21.73 9.65 9.64
N TRP A 88 20.63 10.30 9.27
CA TRP A 88 19.29 9.89 9.67
C TRP A 88 18.95 8.48 9.17
N CYS A 89 19.27 8.19 7.91
CA CYS A 89 19.09 6.87 7.30
C CYS A 89 19.93 5.79 8.01
N LYS A 90 21.20 6.07 8.33
CA LYS A 90 22.07 5.16 9.08
C LYS A 90 21.51 4.86 10.46
N ASN A 91 21.04 5.89 11.16
CA ASN A 91 20.43 5.73 12.48
C ASN A 91 19.16 4.87 12.40
N LEU A 92 18.32 5.05 11.38
CA LEU A 92 17.10 4.26 11.19
C LEU A 92 17.39 2.77 10.93
N ILE A 93 18.45 2.47 10.18
CA ILE A 93 18.91 1.08 9.96
C ILE A 93 19.45 0.49 11.27
N LYS A 94 20.28 1.23 12.02
CA LYS A 94 20.81 0.76 13.31
C LYS A 94 19.71 0.48 14.34
N LEU A 95 18.65 1.29 14.37
CA LEU A 95 17.48 1.03 15.21
C LEU A 95 16.79 -0.29 14.84
N THR A 96 16.91 -0.73 13.59
CA THR A 96 16.38 -2.02 13.15
C THR A 96 17.15 -3.19 13.77
N ALA A 97 18.41 -3.01 14.15
CA ALA A 97 19.24 -4.02 14.82
C ALA A 97 18.79 -4.30 16.28
N GLN A 98 18.10 -3.35 16.91
CA GLN A 98 17.69 -3.46 18.31
C GLN A 98 16.41 -4.29 18.44
N GLU A 99 16.40 -5.26 19.35
CA GLU A 99 15.21 -6.05 19.66
C GLU A 99 14.06 -5.17 20.17
N GLU A 100 12.85 -5.42 19.67
CA GLU A 100 11.66 -4.68 20.07
C GLU A 100 11.09 -5.27 21.36
N LYS A 101 11.09 -4.50 22.46
CA LYS A 101 10.40 -4.91 23.69
C LYS A 101 8.88 -4.75 23.49
N PRO A 102 8.04 -5.71 23.93
CA PRO A 102 6.60 -5.68 23.69
C PRO A 102 5.86 -4.45 24.27
N SER A 103 6.46 -3.80 25.28
CA SER A 103 5.93 -2.63 25.96
C SER A 103 6.37 -1.30 25.33
N ASP A 104 7.26 -1.33 24.33
CA ASP A 104 7.85 -0.11 23.80
C ASP A 104 6.91 0.57 22.79
N LYS A 105 6.97 1.90 22.77
CA LYS A 105 6.24 2.71 21.79
C LYS A 105 6.72 2.32 20.39
N TYR A 106 5.80 2.28 19.41
CA TYR A 106 6.15 2.00 18.02
C TYR A 106 7.33 2.87 17.54
N ARG A 107 8.33 2.24 16.92
CA ARG A 107 9.48 2.91 16.32
C ARG A 107 9.61 2.49 14.86
N PRO A 108 9.83 3.44 13.93
CA PRO A 108 9.95 3.12 12.52
C PRO A 108 11.27 2.38 12.24
N ARG A 109 11.20 1.31 11.46
CA ARG A 109 12.35 0.51 11.01
C ARG A 109 12.52 0.57 9.50
N VAL A 110 13.62 -0.02 9.01
CA VAL A 110 13.82 -0.28 7.57
C VAL A 110 13.50 -1.73 7.26
N ASN A 111 12.69 -1.98 6.23
CA ASN A 111 12.43 -3.34 5.76
C ASN A 111 13.43 -3.76 4.68
N TYR A 112 13.70 -2.86 3.72
CA TYR A 112 14.57 -3.15 2.58
C TYR A 112 15.46 -1.98 2.21
N VAL A 113 16.64 -2.30 1.69
CA VAL A 113 17.52 -1.34 1.02
C VAL A 113 17.69 -1.80 -0.43
N LYS A 114 17.48 -0.87 -1.36
CA LYS A 114 17.61 -1.07 -2.79
C LYS A 114 18.85 -0.34 -3.29
N ARG A 115 19.71 -1.08 -3.96
CA ARG A 115 20.86 -0.56 -4.69
C ARG A 115 20.59 -0.64 -6.19
N TYR A 116 20.75 0.48 -6.87
CA TYR A 116 20.69 0.56 -8.33
C TYR A 116 22.10 0.78 -8.86
N ARG A 117 22.69 -0.24 -9.48
CA ARG A 117 23.99 -0.13 -10.16
C ARG A 117 23.85 -0.77 -11.54
N GLU A 118 24.20 -0.01 -12.59
CA GLU A 118 24.26 -0.51 -13.98
C GLU A 118 22.99 -1.22 -14.47
N GLY A 119 21.81 -0.73 -14.07
CA GLY A 119 20.52 -1.30 -14.48
C GLY A 119 20.06 -2.55 -13.72
N LEU A 120 20.87 -3.08 -12.79
CA LEU A 120 20.46 -4.13 -11.87
C LEU A 120 19.92 -3.55 -10.56
N GLU A 121 18.71 -3.98 -10.16
CA GLU A 121 18.14 -3.69 -8.84
C GLU A 121 18.51 -4.82 -7.87
N GLN A 122 19.38 -4.53 -6.90
CA GLN A 122 19.66 -5.43 -5.79
C GLN A 122 18.82 -5.01 -4.58
N ARG A 123 17.90 -5.87 -4.16
CA ARG A 123 17.06 -5.65 -2.97
C ARG A 123 17.59 -6.48 -1.81
N MET A 124 18.07 -5.81 -0.77
CA MET A 124 18.58 -6.42 0.46
C MET A 124 17.55 -6.26 1.56
N LYS A 125 17.12 -7.36 2.18
CA LYS A 125 16.25 -7.31 3.37
C LYS A 125 17.09 -6.99 4.59
N VAL A 126 16.68 -6.00 5.37
CA VAL A 126 17.34 -5.66 6.64
C VAL A 126 16.81 -6.61 7.72
N THR A 127 17.73 -7.25 8.43
CA THR A 127 17.50 -8.11 9.59
C THR A 127 18.44 -7.67 10.71
N GLU A 128 18.16 -8.11 11.93
CA GLU A 128 18.92 -7.69 13.12
C GLU A 128 20.43 -7.93 12.99
N LYS A 129 20.81 -9.04 12.34
CA LYS A 129 22.22 -9.44 12.17
C LYS A 129 22.96 -8.68 11.07
N ASN A 130 22.25 -8.17 10.06
CA ASN A 130 22.88 -7.54 8.90
C ASN A 130 22.76 -6.01 8.90
N ALA A 131 22.01 -5.45 9.85
CA ALA A 131 21.73 -4.02 9.90
C ALA A 131 23.00 -3.18 10.04
N ASP A 132 23.96 -3.60 10.87
CA ASP A 132 25.21 -2.87 11.06
C ASP A 132 26.04 -2.82 9.77
N ASP A 133 26.27 -3.97 9.13
CA ASP A 133 26.95 -4.07 7.83
C ASP A 133 26.30 -3.22 6.74
N ILE A 134 24.96 -3.23 6.67
CA ILE A 134 24.21 -2.45 5.68
C ILE A 134 24.32 -0.95 5.97
N SER A 135 24.35 -0.56 7.25
CA SER A 135 24.48 0.85 7.66
C SER A 135 25.85 1.43 7.27
N GLU A 136 26.91 0.62 7.34
CA GLU A 136 28.26 1.01 6.94
C GLU A 136 28.41 1.11 5.43
N LYS A 137 27.81 0.16 4.69
CA LYS A 137 27.83 0.10 3.22
C LYS A 137 26.87 1.08 2.55
N LEU A 138 26.17 1.92 3.32
CA LEU A 138 25.20 2.85 2.78
C LEU A 138 25.89 4.01 2.05
N GLU A 139 25.70 4.06 0.72
CA GLU A 139 26.24 5.10 -0.16
C GLU A 139 25.12 6.05 -0.63
N LEU A 140 25.51 7.21 -1.15
CA LEU A 140 24.60 8.16 -1.77
C LEU A 140 23.89 7.53 -2.99
N GLY A 141 22.60 7.83 -3.14
CA GLY A 141 21.78 7.31 -4.24
C GLY A 141 21.12 5.95 -4.00
N PHE A 142 21.39 5.29 -2.87
CA PHE A 142 20.62 4.11 -2.44
C PHE A 142 19.18 4.52 -2.11
N ILE A 143 18.24 3.57 -2.19
CA ILE A 143 16.84 3.80 -1.81
C ILE A 143 16.50 2.87 -0.65
N ILE A 144 16.05 3.46 0.45
CA ILE A 144 15.65 2.75 1.66
C ILE A 144 14.13 2.67 1.69
N GLU A 145 13.58 1.48 1.83
CA GLU A 145 12.15 1.27 2.12
C GLU A 145 11.95 1.28 3.63
N ARG A 146 11.67 2.47 4.17
CA ARG A 146 11.36 2.65 5.59
C ARG A 146 9.89 2.35 5.86
N GLN A 147 9.59 1.91 7.07
CA GLN A 147 8.24 1.81 7.57
C GLN A 147 7.60 3.20 7.74
N LEU A 148 6.28 3.19 7.93
CA LEU A 148 5.52 4.38 8.22
C LEU A 148 5.93 5.05 9.53
N MET A 149 5.91 6.38 9.57
CA MET A 149 6.20 7.14 10.78
C MET A 149 5.12 8.19 11.05
N ASP A 150 5.11 8.69 12.28
CA ASP A 150 4.24 9.80 12.65
C ASP A 150 4.52 11.02 11.76
N GLY A 151 3.45 11.66 11.28
CA GLY A 151 3.51 12.84 10.41
C GLY A 151 3.54 12.55 8.91
N ASP A 152 3.72 11.29 8.51
CA ASP A 152 3.62 10.88 7.11
C ASP A 152 2.23 11.16 6.56
N ILE A 153 2.13 11.50 5.27
CA ILE A 153 0.86 11.77 4.62
C ILE A 153 0.38 10.51 3.92
N ALA A 154 -0.88 10.14 4.15
CA ALA A 154 -1.53 9.10 3.38
C ALA A 154 -2.92 9.51 2.93
N LEU A 155 -3.34 8.90 1.82
CA LEU A 155 -4.65 9.11 1.23
C LEU A 155 -5.62 8.09 1.81
N PHE A 156 -6.71 8.59 2.37
CA PHE A 156 -7.79 7.80 2.95
C PHE A 156 -8.99 7.89 2.04
N ASN A 157 -9.47 6.74 1.57
CA ASN A 157 -10.62 6.66 0.68
C ASN A 157 -11.77 5.86 1.29
N ARG A 158 -13.00 6.39 1.17
CA ARG A 158 -14.24 5.67 1.43
C ARG A 158 -14.95 5.23 0.15
N GLN A 159 -15.13 3.92 0.02
CA GLN A 159 -16.02 3.35 -1.00
C GLN A 159 -17.47 3.35 -0.51
N PRO A 160 -18.46 3.76 -1.34
CA PRO A 160 -18.33 4.32 -2.69
C PRO A 160 -17.86 5.79 -2.71
N SER A 161 -16.87 6.09 -3.56
CA SER A 161 -16.26 7.41 -3.66
C SER A 161 -17.03 8.32 -4.64
N LEU A 162 -18.24 8.74 -4.26
CA LEU A 162 -19.07 9.60 -5.12
C LEU A 162 -18.63 11.07 -5.10
N HIS A 163 -18.05 11.52 -3.99
CA HIS A 163 -17.64 12.91 -3.79
C HIS A 163 -16.12 13.03 -3.66
N ARG A 164 -15.57 14.18 -4.05
CA ARG A 164 -14.15 14.48 -3.87
C ARG A 164 -13.71 14.33 -2.40
N MET A 165 -14.59 14.70 -1.47
CA MET A 165 -14.38 14.58 -0.02
C MET A 165 -14.32 13.14 0.48
N SER A 166 -14.71 12.14 -0.33
CA SER A 166 -14.55 10.73 0.01
C SER A 166 -13.08 10.27 -0.06
N MET A 167 -12.19 11.09 -0.63
CA MET A 167 -10.75 10.87 -0.69
C MET A 167 -10.00 12.07 -0.10
N MET A 168 -9.45 11.92 1.09
CA MET A 168 -8.74 12.99 1.79
C MET A 168 -7.36 12.55 2.26
N ALA A 169 -6.43 13.49 2.29
CA ALA A 169 -5.10 13.27 2.82
C ALA A 169 -5.09 13.56 4.33
N HIS A 170 -4.53 12.64 5.11
CA HIS A 170 -4.38 12.79 6.56
C HIS A 170 -2.94 12.51 6.97
N ARG A 171 -2.51 13.11 8.08
CA ARG A 171 -1.24 12.83 8.73
C ARG A 171 -1.38 11.59 9.60
N ILE A 172 -0.46 10.65 9.42
CA ILE A 172 -0.44 9.40 10.14
C ILE A 172 0.03 9.64 11.57
N LYS A 173 -0.63 8.96 12.51
CA LYS A 173 -0.20 8.81 13.88
C LYS A 173 -0.28 7.34 14.24
N VAL A 174 0.85 6.72 14.55
CA VAL A 174 0.90 5.28 14.79
C VAL A 174 0.44 4.99 16.22
N MET A 175 -0.49 4.04 16.33
CA MET A 175 -1.17 3.68 17.57
C MET A 175 -1.10 2.15 17.76
N PRO A 176 -1.09 1.65 19.00
CA PRO A 176 -0.98 0.21 19.27
C PRO A 176 -2.23 -0.60 18.92
N ASN A 177 -3.35 0.06 18.62
CA ASN A 177 -4.63 -0.59 18.32
C ASN A 177 -4.66 -1.22 16.93
N ARG A 178 -5.69 -2.05 16.64
CA ARG A 178 -5.87 -2.74 15.34
C ARG A 178 -6.81 -2.03 14.36
N SER A 179 -7.51 -0.98 14.78
CA SER A 179 -8.43 -0.21 13.96
C SER A 179 -7.84 1.13 13.52
N PHE A 180 -8.29 1.64 12.38
CA PHE A 180 -8.04 3.03 11.99
C PHE A 180 -8.85 3.95 12.89
N ARG A 181 -8.23 5.02 13.37
CA ARG A 181 -8.88 5.97 14.27
C ARG A 181 -8.89 7.37 13.71
N PHE A 182 -9.98 8.11 13.88
CA PHE A 182 -10.04 9.49 13.40
C PHE A 182 -11.03 10.32 14.22
N ASN A 183 -10.92 11.63 14.08
CA ASN A 183 -11.78 12.57 14.78
C ASN A 183 -13.24 12.46 14.31
N LEU A 184 -14.20 12.44 15.25
CA LEU A 184 -15.63 12.35 14.98
C LEU A 184 -16.16 13.37 13.95
N SER A 185 -15.55 14.56 13.89
CA SER A 185 -15.90 15.62 12.94
C SER A 185 -15.74 15.21 11.47
N VAL A 186 -14.90 14.21 11.19
CA VAL A 186 -14.61 13.70 9.83
C VAL A 186 -15.52 12.53 9.44
N CYS A 187 -16.24 11.94 10.40
CA CYS A 187 -17.12 10.78 10.21
C CYS A 187 -18.19 10.92 9.11
N PRO A 188 -18.83 12.08 8.91
CA PRO A 188 -19.81 12.25 7.83
C PRO A 188 -19.23 11.95 6.44
N HIS A 189 -17.93 12.15 6.28
CA HIS A 189 -17.23 12.04 5.00
C HIS A 189 -16.46 10.72 4.86
N ILE A 190 -16.02 10.11 5.96
CA ILE A 190 -15.17 8.90 5.97
C ILE A 190 -15.76 7.83 6.91
N THR A 191 -16.26 6.72 6.36
CA THR A 191 -16.88 5.62 7.16
C THR A 191 -16.31 4.23 6.84
N LEU A 192 -15.34 4.11 5.93
CA LEU A 192 -14.65 2.86 5.56
C LEU A 192 -13.38 3.27 4.83
N ILE A 193 -12.20 2.74 5.14
CA ILE A 193 -10.94 3.31 4.64
C ILE A 193 -10.09 2.28 3.90
N LEU A 194 -9.69 2.65 2.68
CA LEU A 194 -8.48 2.17 2.01
C LEU A 194 -7.41 3.26 2.15
N MET A 195 -6.27 2.92 2.74
CA MET A 195 -5.09 3.77 2.79
C MET A 195 -4.28 3.53 1.52
N VAL A 196 -3.99 4.55 0.71
CA VAL A 196 -3.10 4.43 -0.46
C VAL A 196 -1.93 5.38 -0.27
N MET A 197 -0.72 4.84 -0.26
CA MET A 197 0.50 5.64 -0.29
C MET A 197 1.00 5.69 -1.73
N LYS A 198 1.21 6.90 -2.26
CA LYS A 198 1.86 7.15 -3.55
C LYS A 198 3.23 7.74 -3.31
#